data_AF-A0A8S2LKL0-F1
#
_entry.id   AF-A0A8S2LKL0-F1
#
_cell.length_a   1.000
_cell.length_b   1.000
_cell.length_c   1.000
_cell.angle_alpha   90.00
_cell.angle_beta   90.00
_cell.angle_gamma   90.00
#
_symmetry.space_group_name_H-M   'P 1'
#
loop_
_entity.id
_entity.type
_entity.pdbx_description
1 polymer ?
#
loop_
_entity_poly.entity_id
_entity_poly.type
_entity_poly.pdbx_seq_one_letter_code
_entity_poly.pdbx_strand_id
1 'polypeptide(L)'
;MKDSSVATTSPAPASPTTNKEKPPINHVFRDTRSELAQLLKKKEEIEKSLSDIEEQIYAFETSYLKQTQDTGNCIRGWSSCLTSGNGNN
;
A
#
# COMPACT_ATOMS: atom_id res chain seq x y z
N MET A 1 39.52 70.38 43.09
CA MET A 1 38.97 69.18 43.77
C MET A 1 37.86 68.62 42.89
N LYS A 2 37.81 67.30 42.70
CA LYS A 2 36.77 66.60 41.93
C LYS A 2 36.21 65.52 42.86
N ASP A 3 34.96 65.66 43.25
CA ASP A 3 34.26 64.73 44.15
C ASP A 3 33.32 63.79 43.38
N SER A 4 33.06 62.66 44.04
CA SER A 4 32.53 61.38 43.57
C SER A 4 31.04 61.29 43.18
N SER A 5 30.75 60.17 42.50
CA SER A 5 29.56 59.29 42.63
C SER A 5 28.25 59.68 41.92
N VAL A 6 27.82 58.85 40.96
CA VAL A 6 26.69 57.91 41.15
C VAL A 6 26.50 57.04 39.90
N ALA A 7 26.41 55.73 40.09
CA ALA A 7 26.01 54.77 39.07
C ALA A 7 24.49 54.63 39.07
N THR A 8 23.83 54.85 37.94
CA THR A 8 22.42 54.48 37.69
C THR A 8 22.18 54.46 36.18
N THR A 9 21.97 53.26 35.60
CA THR A 9 20.82 52.88 34.75
C THR A 9 21.11 51.58 33.97
N SER A 10 20.44 50.50 34.39
CA SER A 10 19.73 49.42 33.67
C SER A 10 20.18 48.78 32.33
N PRO A 11 19.71 47.54 32.04
CA PRO A 11 20.39 46.55 31.19
C PRO A 11 19.72 46.22 29.82
N ALA A 12 20.47 45.45 29.01
CA ALA A 12 20.05 44.50 27.94
C ALA A 12 19.69 45.06 26.53
N PRO A 13 19.80 44.25 25.44
CA PRO A 13 20.08 42.81 25.38
C PRO A 13 21.23 42.38 24.44
N ALA A 14 21.93 41.33 24.88
CA ALA A 14 22.62 40.42 23.98
C ALA A 14 21.59 39.44 23.36
N SER A 15 21.70 39.15 22.06
CA SER A 15 21.39 37.86 21.42
C SER A 15 21.69 37.97 19.91
N PRO A 16 22.26 36.92 19.31
CA PRO A 16 21.41 35.84 18.83
C PRO A 16 21.84 34.49 19.41
N THR A 17 21.11 34.02 20.43
CA THR A 17 20.95 32.59 20.66
C THR A 17 20.14 32.01 19.49
N THR A 18 20.78 31.17 18.70
CA THR A 18 20.18 30.37 17.65
C THR A 18 19.30 29.30 18.29
N ASN A 19 18.04 29.64 18.53
CA ASN A 19 17.02 28.68 18.93
C ASN A 19 16.78 27.71 17.76
N LYS A 20 17.35 26.49 17.86
CA LYS A 20 16.89 25.35 17.06
C LYS A 20 15.51 24.96 17.58
N GLU A 21 14.50 25.59 17.01
CA GLU A 21 13.10 25.31 17.27
C GLU A 21 12.80 23.85 16.89
N LYS A 22 12.35 23.06 17.87
CA LYS A 22 11.83 21.72 17.66
C LYS A 22 10.63 21.83 16.70
N PRO A 23 10.60 21.09 15.59
CA PRO A 23 9.51 21.21 14.62
C PRO A 23 8.16 20.92 15.29
N PRO A 24 7.10 21.66 14.92
CA PRO A 24 5.79 21.54 15.56
C PRO A 24 5.22 20.13 15.33
N ILE A 25 4.86 19.46 16.42
CA ILE A 25 4.34 18.08 16.52
C ILE A 25 3.14 17.83 15.56
N ASN A 26 2.43 18.89 15.17
CA ASN A 26 1.29 18.84 14.27
C ASN A 26 1.58 18.29 12.86
N HIS A 27 2.82 18.44 12.35
CA HIS A 27 3.16 17.92 11.02
C HIS A 27 3.26 16.38 11.00
N VAL A 28 3.97 15.80 11.98
CA VAL A 28 4.15 14.34 12.08
C VAL A 28 2.82 13.60 12.27
N PHE A 29 1.88 14.20 13.01
CA PHE A 29 0.56 13.62 13.23
C PHE A 29 -0.35 13.66 11.99
N ARG A 30 -0.12 14.61 11.08
CA ARG A 30 -0.83 14.69 9.79
C ARG A 30 -0.26 13.71 8.78
N ASP A 31 1.06 13.55 8.75
CA ASP A 31 1.74 12.63 7.83
C ASP A 31 1.33 11.18 8.09
N THR A 32 1.28 10.76 9.35
CA THR A 32 0.87 9.39 9.75
C THR A 32 -0.61 9.09 9.43
N ARG A 33 -1.51 10.07 9.58
CA ARG A 33 -2.92 9.93 9.19
C ARG A 33 -3.09 9.83 7.68
N SER A 34 -2.29 10.59 6.92
CA SER A 34 -2.27 10.51 5.46
C SER A 34 -1.75 9.17 4.98
N GLU A 35 -0.65 8.68 5.58
CA GLU A 35 -0.09 7.36 5.29
C GLU A 35 -1.08 6.24 5.58
N LEU A 36 -1.78 6.29 6.73
CA LEU A 36 -2.83 5.32 7.04
C LEU A 36 -3.96 5.32 6.01
N ALA A 37 -4.40 6.50 5.55
CA ALA A 37 -5.43 6.61 4.52
C ALA A 37 -4.96 6.01 3.18
N GLN A 38 -3.68 6.22 2.82
CA GLN A 38 -3.09 5.60 1.63
C GLN A 38 -3.01 4.07 1.75
N LEU A 39 -2.63 3.56 2.93
CA LEU A 39 -2.58 2.12 3.20
C LEU A 39 -3.97 1.47 3.15
N LEU A 40 -4.99 2.13 3.70
CA LEU A 40 -6.38 1.65 3.63
C LEU A 40 -6.89 1.63 2.19
N LYS A 41 -6.63 2.69 1.41
CA LYS A 41 -6.97 2.72 -0.01
C LYS A 41 -6.28 1.59 -0.78
N LYS A 42 -4.98 1.37 -0.52
CA LYS A 42 -4.22 0.29 -1.16
C LYS A 42 -4.76 -1.09 -0.78
N LYS A 43 -5.19 -1.27 0.48
CA LYS A 43 -5.88 -2.48 0.93
C LYS A 43 -7.15 -2.71 0.14
N GLU A 44 -8.02 -1.70 0.02
CA GLU A 44 -9.27 -1.80 -0.74
C GLU A 44 -9.03 -2.13 -2.23
N GLU A 45 -8.02 -1.51 -2.84
CA GLU A 45 -7.62 -1.80 -4.23
C GLU A 45 -7.17 -3.26 -4.41
N ILE A 46 -6.41 -3.80 -3.46
CA ILE A 46 -5.97 -5.20 -3.48
C ILE A 46 -7.15 -6.15 -3.27
N GLU A 47 -8.04 -5.86 -2.31
CA GLU A 47 -9.23 -6.67 -2.06
C GLU A 47 -10.14 -6.71 -3.29
N LYS A 48 -10.31 -5.56 -3.96
CA LYS A 48 -11.03 -5.50 -5.23
C LYS A 48 -10.34 -6.33 -6.32
N SER A 49 -9.03 -6.15 -6.51
CA SER A 49 -8.29 -6.92 -7.51
C SER A 49 -8.37 -8.43 -7.26
N LEU A 50 -8.38 -8.86 -6.01
CA LEU A 50 -8.51 -10.27 -5.67
C LEU A 50 -9.90 -10.79 -6.07
N SER A 51 -10.96 -10.07 -5.71
CA SER A 51 -12.34 -10.42 -6.09
C SER A 51 -12.51 -10.49 -7.61
N ASP A 52 -11.94 -9.53 -8.34
CA ASP A 52 -12.00 -9.50 -9.81
C ASP A 52 -11.27 -10.71 -10.43
N ILE A 53 -10.16 -11.15 -9.82
CA ILE A 53 -9.40 -12.32 -10.28
C ILE A 53 -10.14 -13.62 -9.95
N GLU A 54 -10.75 -13.74 -8.77
CA GLU A 54 -11.53 -14.91 -8.39
C GLU A 54 -12.74 -15.12 -9.33
N GLU A 55 -13.44 -14.03 -9.68
CA GLU A 55 -14.54 -14.08 -10.64
C GLU A 55 -14.06 -14.50 -12.04
N GLN A 56 -12.90 -13.98 -12.48
CA GLN A 56 -12.29 -14.35 -13.75
C GLN A 56 -11.87 -15.82 -13.78
N ILE A 57 -11.27 -16.33 -12.70
CA ILE A 57 -10.90 -17.75 -12.58
C ILE A 57 -12.15 -18.60 -12.68
N TYR A 58 -13.21 -18.27 -11.93
CA TYR A 58 -14.47 -19.01 -11.96
C TYR A 58 -15.10 -19.05 -13.36
N ALA A 59 -15.17 -17.89 -14.03
CA ALA A 59 -15.69 -17.80 -15.39
C ALA A 59 -14.85 -18.61 -16.39
N PHE A 60 -13.52 -18.50 -16.27
CA PHE A 60 -12.57 -19.25 -17.10
C PHE A 60 -12.69 -20.75 -16.89
N GLU A 61 -12.68 -21.23 -15.64
CA GLU A 61 -12.83 -22.65 -15.30
C GLU A 61 -14.15 -23.21 -15.81
N THR A 62 -15.23 -22.45 -15.67
CA THR A 62 -16.55 -22.84 -16.19
C THR A 62 -16.52 -23.03 -17.72
N SER A 63 -15.96 -22.06 -18.44
CA SER A 63 -15.84 -22.13 -19.91
C SER A 63 -14.90 -23.26 -20.35
N TYR A 64 -13.75 -23.41 -19.68
CA TYR A 64 -12.76 -24.43 -19.97
C TYR A 64 -13.34 -25.84 -19.79
N LEU A 65 -14.00 -26.11 -18.66
CA LEU A 65 -14.57 -27.43 -18.39
C LEU A 65 -15.72 -27.77 -19.34
N LYS A 66 -16.52 -26.78 -19.74
CA LYS A 66 -17.58 -26.98 -20.74
C LYS A 66 -17.00 -27.30 -22.12
N GLN A 67 -15.98 -26.57 -22.55
CA GLN A 67 -15.37 -26.74 -23.86
C GLN A 67 -14.56 -28.04 -23.99
N THR A 68 -13.93 -28.48 -22.90
CA THR A 68 -13.04 -29.65 -22.89
C THR A 68 -13.71 -30.93 -22.42
N GLN A 69 -15.04 -30.94 -22.30
CA GLN A 69 -15.79 -32.07 -21.77
C GLN A 69 -15.58 -33.36 -22.58
N ASP A 70 -15.53 -33.26 -23.91
CA ASP A 70 -15.57 -34.43 -24.79
C ASP A 70 -14.17 -35.04 -25.04
N THR A 71 -13.15 -34.19 -25.19
CA THR A 71 -11.76 -34.62 -25.44
C THR A 71 -11.03 -35.02 -24.15
N GLY A 72 -11.59 -34.70 -22.99
CA GLY A 72 -10.93 -34.85 -21.69
C GLY A 72 -10.17 -33.58 -21.27
N ASN A 73 -9.82 -33.50 -19.99
CA ASN A 73 -9.15 -32.33 -19.41
C ASN A 73 -8.35 -32.71 -18.16
N CYS A 74 -7.66 -31.74 -17.56
CA CYS A 74 -6.83 -31.97 -16.37
C CYS A 74 -7.60 -32.51 -15.15
N ILE A 75 -8.93 -32.35 -15.12
CA ILE A 75 -9.79 -32.80 -14.00
C ILE A 75 -10.29 -34.23 -14.22
N ARG A 76 -10.73 -34.57 -15.44
CA ARG A 76 -11.29 -35.91 -15.75
C ARG A 76 -10.26 -36.88 -16.33
N GLY A 77 -9.10 -36.38 -16.72
CA GLY A 77 -8.10 -37.13 -17.48
C GLY A 77 -8.34 -37.09 -19.00
N TRP A 78 -7.35 -37.58 -19.74
CA TRP A 78 -7.28 -37.50 -21.21
C TRP A 78 -7.65 -38.82 -21.91
N SER A 79 -8.25 -39.75 -21.18
CA SER A 79 -8.48 -41.12 -21.65
C SER A 79 -9.33 -41.19 -22.92
N SER A 80 -10.35 -40.33 -23.07
CA SER A 80 -11.19 -40.31 -24.27
C SER A 80 -10.43 -39.88 -25.54
N CYS A 81 -9.48 -38.95 -25.40
CA CYS A 81 -8.57 -38.56 -26.47
C CYS A 81 -7.64 -39.72 -26.87
N LEU A 82 -7.10 -40.45 -25.88
CA LEU A 82 -6.22 -41.60 -26.10
C LEU A 82 -6.97 -42.79 -26.75
N THR A 83 -8.23 -43.04 -26.38
CA THR A 83 -9.03 -44.12 -26.98
C THR A 83 -9.52 -43.78 -28.38
N SER A 84 -9.77 -42.50 -28.69
CA SER A 84 -10.21 -42.04 -30.01
C SER A 84 -9.11 -42.21 -31.08
N GLY A 85 -7.83 -42.17 -30.70
CA GLY A 85 -6.71 -42.42 -31.60
C GLY A 85 -6.41 -43.91 -31.86
N ASN A 86 -6.90 -44.81 -31.00
CA ASN A 86 -6.55 -46.23 -31.03
C ASN A 86 -7.62 -47.13 -31.71
N GLY A 87 -8.67 -46.54 -32.29
CA GLY A 87 -9.77 -47.23 -32.97
C GLY A 87 -9.62 -47.36 -34.50
N ASN A 88 -8.48 -46.97 -35.07
CA ASN A 88 -8.26 -46.93 -36.53
C ASN A 88 -7.04 -47.76 -36.99
N ASN A 89 -6.84 -48.98 -36.48
CA ASN A 89 -5.93 -49.96 -37.08
C ASN A 89 -6.36 -51.40 -36.77
#